data_AF-G4Z5X4-F1
#
_entry.id   AF-G4Z5X4-F1
#
_cell.length_a   1.000
_cell.length_b   1.000
_cell.length_c   1.000
_cell.angle_alpha   90.00
_cell.angle_beta   90.00
_cell.angle_gamma   90.00
#
_symmetry.space_group_name_H-M   'P 1'
#
loop_
_entity.id
_entity.type
_entity.pdbx_description
1 polymer ?
#
loop_
_entity_poly.entity_id
_entity_poly.type
_entity_poly.pdbx_seq_one_letter_code
_entity_poly.pdbx_strand_id
1 'polypeptide(L)'
;MISSIVIDKDFVEWRVLKTLFPAAKVLLCQFHAISYWKKVMQRAPYKLKVSERDELLNLMIKTLYRYATSSIYDSCGNANFGKQTICSSTETGYDSSYGALKQYCEDNKKQALFSYYEKNWNSCRDMWANFARSKFHGWEYYNEQDRVKLESSENTVGAQDTN
;
A
#
# COMPACT_ATOMS: atom_id res chain seq x y z
N MET A 1 -24.21 -14.32 5.92
CA MET A 1 -24.49 -13.12 5.10
C MET A 1 -23.17 -12.54 4.66
N ILE A 2 -22.98 -12.22 3.37
CA ILE A 2 -21.74 -11.62 2.86
C ILE A 2 -21.76 -10.13 3.19
N SER A 3 -20.78 -9.67 3.97
CA SER A 3 -20.67 -8.27 4.42
C SER A 3 -19.78 -7.43 3.51
N SER A 4 -18.80 -8.05 2.87
CA SER A 4 -17.85 -7.39 1.97
C SER A 4 -17.32 -8.36 0.91
N ILE A 5 -16.98 -7.84 -0.26
CA ILE A 5 -16.34 -8.56 -1.36
C ILE A 5 -15.07 -7.80 -1.75
N VAL A 6 -13.93 -8.48 -1.74
CA VAL A 6 -12.63 -7.91 -2.11
C VAL A 6 -12.32 -8.30 -3.55
N ILE A 7 -12.05 -7.31 -4.41
CA ILE A 7 -11.78 -7.51 -5.84
C ILE A 7 -10.43 -6.94 -6.23
N ASP A 8 -9.90 -7.38 -7.37
CA ASP A 8 -8.81 -6.68 -8.04
C ASP A 8 -9.32 -5.37 -8.69
N LYS A 9 -8.44 -4.38 -8.87
CA LYS A 9 -8.75 -3.10 -9.51
C LYS A 9 -9.21 -3.27 -10.95
N ASP A 10 -8.69 -4.29 -11.63
CA ASP A 10 -8.95 -4.58 -13.04
C ASP A 10 -10.19 -5.47 -13.24
N PHE A 11 -10.94 -5.79 -12.17
CA PHE A 11 -12.17 -6.57 -12.28
C PHE A 11 -13.31 -5.73 -12.89
N VAL A 12 -13.48 -5.82 -14.21
CA VAL A 12 -14.38 -4.98 -15.01
C VAL A 12 -15.88 -5.20 -14.73
N GLU A 13 -16.27 -6.40 -14.33
CA GLU A 13 -17.67 -6.80 -14.10
C GLU A 13 -18.15 -6.55 -12.65
N TRP A 14 -17.39 -5.82 -11.85
CA TRP A 14 -17.67 -5.63 -10.42
C TRP A 14 -19.05 -5.03 -10.12
N ARG A 15 -19.68 -4.35 -11.09
CA ARG A 15 -21.05 -3.81 -10.95
C ARG A 15 -22.09 -4.90 -10.73
N VAL A 16 -21.88 -6.11 -11.28
CA VAL A 16 -22.78 -7.26 -11.07
C VAL A 16 -22.82 -7.66 -9.59
N LEU A 17 -21.72 -7.48 -8.85
CA LEU A 17 -21.68 -7.77 -7.42
C LEU A 17 -22.63 -6.88 -6.62
N LYS A 18 -22.88 -5.64 -7.05
CA LYS A 18 -23.87 -4.76 -6.41
C LYS A 18 -25.30 -5.23 -6.64
N THR A 19 -25.56 -5.90 -7.77
CA THR A 19 -26.87 -6.50 -8.06
C THR A 19 -27.10 -7.77 -7.27
N LEU A 20 -26.09 -8.64 -7.18
CA LEU A 20 -26.18 -9.92 -6.47
C LEU A 20 -26.09 -9.76 -4.94
N PHE A 21 -25.31 -8.79 -4.47
CA PHE A 21 -25.03 -8.55 -3.05
C PHE A 21 -25.19 -7.06 -2.71
N PRO A 22 -26.42 -6.49 -2.77
CA PRO A 22 -26.64 -5.07 -2.58
C PRO A 22 -26.24 -4.56 -1.19
N ALA A 23 -26.24 -5.44 -0.19
CA ALA A 23 -25.80 -5.13 1.18
C ALA A 23 -24.28 -5.26 1.40
N ALA A 24 -23.53 -5.85 0.45
CA ALA A 24 -22.10 -6.07 0.61
C ALA A 24 -21.29 -4.86 0.13
N LYS A 25 -20.26 -4.49 0.89
CA LYS A 25 -19.28 -3.49 0.45
C LYS A 25 -18.29 -4.11 -0.55
N VAL A 26 -18.14 -3.50 -1.72
CA VAL A 26 -17.09 -3.87 -2.69
C VAL A 26 -15.82 -3.08 -2.36
N LEU A 27 -14.75 -3.79 -2.01
CA LEU A 27 -13.44 -3.23 -1.64
C LEU A 27 -12.37 -3.68 -2.64
N LEU A 28 -11.32 -2.87 -2.83
CA LEU A 28 -10.16 -3.33 -3.61
C LEU A 28 -9.18 -4.10 -2.72
N CYS A 29 -8.50 -5.06 -3.32
CA CYS A 29 -7.43 -5.82 -2.69
C CYS A 29 -6.18 -4.95 -2.51
N GLN A 30 -5.67 -4.85 -1.28
CA GLN A 30 -4.47 -4.08 -0.97
C GLN A 30 -3.20 -4.75 -1.50
N PHE A 31 -3.14 -6.09 -1.47
CA PHE A 31 -2.02 -6.83 -2.04
C PHE A 31 -1.87 -6.64 -3.54
N HIS A 32 -3.00 -6.67 -4.27
CA HIS A 32 -2.99 -6.37 -5.70
C HIS A 32 -2.65 -4.90 -5.95
N ALA A 33 -3.13 -3.96 -5.13
CA ALA A 33 -2.75 -2.55 -5.24
C ALA A 33 -1.23 -2.33 -5.11
N ILE A 34 -0.60 -2.88 -4.07
CA ILE A 34 0.85 -2.77 -3.85
C ILE A 34 1.63 -3.41 -5.00
N SER A 35 1.27 -4.64 -5.39
CA SER A 35 1.89 -5.34 -6.51
C SER A 35 1.75 -4.56 -7.82
N TYR A 36 0.59 -3.93 -8.04
CA TYR A 36 0.34 -3.10 -9.21
C TYR A 36 1.19 -1.83 -9.17
N TRP A 37 1.30 -1.14 -8.04
CA TRP A 37 2.14 0.04 -7.88
C TRP A 37 3.61 -0.22 -8.16
N LYS A 38 4.15 -1.33 -7.64
CA LYS A 38 5.51 -1.79 -7.97
C LYS A 38 5.71 -1.87 -9.49
N LYS A 39 4.75 -2.43 -10.23
CA LYS A 39 4.79 -2.51 -11.70
C LYS A 39 4.66 -1.13 -12.37
N VAL A 40 3.80 -0.25 -11.85
CA VAL A 40 3.63 1.12 -12.38
C VAL A 40 4.93 1.91 -12.31
N MET A 41 5.64 1.83 -11.18
CA MET A 41 6.89 2.55 -10.95
C MET A 41 8.04 2.08 -11.85
N GLN A 42 7.93 0.87 -12.41
CA GLN A 42 8.88 0.34 -13.39
C GLN A 42 8.61 0.82 -14.82
N ARG A 43 7.46 1.47 -15.09
CA ARG A 43 7.11 1.89 -16.44
C ARG A 43 8.01 3.03 -16.92
N ALA A 44 8.51 2.89 -18.14
CA ALA A 44 9.41 3.85 -18.79
C ALA A 44 8.95 5.32 -18.79
N PRO A 45 7.65 5.67 -18.93
CA PRO A 45 7.19 7.06 -18.95
C PRO A 45 7.54 7.86 -17.68
N TYR A 46 7.72 7.19 -16.53
CA TYR A 46 7.99 7.88 -15.25
C TYR A 46 9.48 8.08 -14.97
N LYS A 47 10.37 7.40 -15.72
CA LYS A 47 11.84 7.55 -15.63
C LYS A 47 12.39 7.55 -14.20
N LEU A 48 11.91 6.64 -13.35
CA LEU A 48 12.30 6.55 -11.94
C LEU A 48 13.59 5.74 -11.77
N LYS A 49 14.53 6.27 -10.97
CA LYS A 49 15.67 5.53 -10.41
C LYS A 49 15.19 4.53 -9.35
N VAL A 50 15.97 3.50 -9.07
CA VAL A 50 15.63 2.48 -8.06
C VAL A 50 15.31 3.12 -6.70
N SER A 51 16.16 4.02 -6.21
CA SER A 51 15.94 4.72 -4.93
C SER A 51 14.62 5.52 -4.91
N GLU A 52 14.29 6.21 -6.02
CA GLU A 52 13.04 6.97 -6.13
C GLU A 52 11.82 6.03 -6.13
N ARG A 53 11.93 4.83 -6.71
CA ARG A 53 10.84 3.83 -6.70
C ARG A 53 10.55 3.39 -5.28
N ASP A 54 11.58 3.12 -4.49
CA ASP A 54 11.41 2.65 -3.11
C ASP A 54 10.82 3.75 -2.22
N GLU A 55 11.30 4.99 -2.35
CA GLU A 55 10.75 6.15 -1.64
C GLU A 55 9.28 6.42 -2.00
N LEU A 56 8.96 6.44 -3.30
CA LEU A 56 7.60 6.62 -3.79
C LEU A 56 6.68 5.49 -3.38
N LEU A 57 7.15 4.23 -3.45
CA LEU A 57 6.41 3.08 -2.99
C LEU A 57 6.11 3.19 -1.51
N ASN A 58 7.08 3.59 -0.70
CA ASN A 58 6.90 3.82 0.73
C ASN A 58 5.88 4.93 1.01
N LEU A 59 5.92 6.04 0.27
CA LEU A 59 4.94 7.13 0.39
C LEU A 59 3.54 6.68 -0.02
N MET A 60 3.39 5.94 -1.13
CA MET A 60 2.12 5.39 -1.57
C MET A 60 1.58 4.34 -0.60
N ILE A 61 2.44 3.46 -0.08
CA ILE A 61 2.08 2.50 0.96
C ILE A 61 1.58 3.21 2.22
N LYS A 62 2.18 4.34 2.61
CA LYS A 62 1.70 5.15 3.76
C LYS A 62 0.26 5.64 3.59
N THR A 63 -0.22 5.80 2.35
CA THR A 63 -1.63 6.10 2.06
C THR A 63 -2.56 4.88 2.20
N LEU A 64 -2.04 3.65 2.09
CA LEU A 64 -2.80 2.44 2.46
C LEU A 64 -2.82 2.28 3.99
N TYR A 65 -1.65 2.37 4.62
CA TYR A 65 -1.42 2.20 6.05
C TYR A 65 -0.21 2.99 6.52
N ARG A 66 -0.35 3.73 7.62
CA ARG A 66 0.78 4.37 8.30
C ARG A 66 1.46 3.35 9.22
N TYR A 67 2.78 3.29 9.13
CA TYR A 67 3.64 2.66 10.13
C TYR A 67 3.84 3.62 11.30
N ALA A 68 3.54 3.20 12.51
CA ALA A 68 4.15 3.80 13.70
C ALA A 68 5.38 2.95 14.01
N THR A 69 6.58 3.50 13.78
CA THR A 69 7.79 2.95 14.39
C THR A 69 7.73 3.32 15.87
N SER A 70 7.46 2.37 16.76
CA SER A 70 7.90 2.57 18.14
C SER A 70 9.38 2.20 18.15
N SER A 71 10.23 3.15 18.54
CA SER A 71 11.58 2.81 18.95
C SER A 71 11.45 1.98 20.22
N ILE A 72 11.59 0.66 20.13
CA ILE A 72 11.81 -0.17 21.31
C ILE A 72 13.30 -0.08 21.59
N TYR A 73 13.65 0.75 22.57
CA TYR A 73 14.99 0.72 23.14
C TYR A 73 15.15 -0.59 23.89
N ASP A 74 16.20 -1.35 23.60
CA ASP A 74 16.60 -2.40 24.53
C ASP A 74 17.12 -1.78 25.84
N SER A 75 17.34 -2.62 26.85
CA SER A 75 17.93 -2.22 28.13
C SER A 75 19.32 -1.58 27.99
N CYS A 76 19.95 -1.68 26.81
CA CYS A 76 21.26 -1.12 26.49
C CYS A 76 21.16 0.21 25.70
N GLY A 77 19.96 0.68 25.38
CA GLY A 77 19.72 1.94 24.67
C GLY A 77 19.87 1.84 23.14
N ASN A 78 20.04 0.64 22.57
CA ASN A 78 20.06 0.48 21.12
C ASN A 78 18.62 0.45 20.59
N ALA A 79 18.40 1.16 19.49
CA ALA A 79 17.14 1.11 18.77
C ALA A 79 17.00 -0.25 18.09
N ASN A 80 16.18 -1.13 18.66
CA ASN A 80 15.71 -2.28 17.93
C ASN A 80 14.52 -1.83 17.07
N PHE A 81 14.50 -2.20 15.79
CA PHE A 81 13.38 -1.94 14.89
C PHE A 81 12.20 -2.86 15.29
N GLY A 82 11.61 -2.55 16.44
CA GLY A 82 10.64 -3.36 17.14
C GLY A 82 9.26 -3.28 16.49
N LYS A 83 8.77 -4.45 16.06
CA LYS A 83 7.37 -4.83 15.85
C LYS A 83 6.46 -3.77 15.20
N GLN A 84 6.44 -3.84 13.88
CA GLN A 84 5.59 -3.13 12.93
C GLN A 84 4.09 -3.43 13.17
N THR A 85 3.39 -2.54 13.86
CA THR A 85 1.95 -2.65 14.13
C THR A 85 1.21 -1.52 13.40
N ILE A 86 0.13 -1.88 12.70
CA ILE A 86 -0.53 -1.13 11.63
C ILE A 86 -1.49 -0.08 12.18
N CYS A 87 -1.52 1.15 11.62
CA CYS A 87 -2.73 1.98 11.51
C CYS A 87 -2.51 3.27 10.68
N SER A 88 -3.18 3.39 9.52
CA SER A 88 -3.83 4.66 9.11
C SER A 88 -5.34 4.43 9.18
N SER A 89 -5.83 4.21 10.39
CA SER A 89 -7.25 4.00 10.68
C SER A 89 -8.06 5.31 10.59
N THR A 90 -7.40 6.46 10.49
CA THR A 90 -8.05 7.77 10.44
C THR A 90 -7.85 8.44 9.08
N GLU A 91 -8.85 9.20 8.66
CA GLU A 91 -8.80 10.01 7.44
C GLU A 91 -7.66 11.03 7.51
N THR A 92 -7.44 11.67 8.66
CA THR A 92 -6.31 12.57 8.87
C THR A 92 -4.94 11.91 8.65
N GLY A 93 -4.80 10.63 9.01
CA GLY A 93 -3.58 9.86 8.77
C GLY A 93 -3.33 9.61 7.28
N TYR A 94 -4.40 9.38 6.53
CA TYR A 94 -4.36 9.30 5.07
C TYR A 94 -3.96 10.65 4.47
N ASP A 95 -4.63 11.74 4.86
CA ASP A 95 -4.41 13.08 4.31
C ASP A 95 -2.97 13.56 4.53
N SER A 96 -2.41 13.27 5.71
CA SER A 96 -1.00 13.56 6.00
C SER A 96 -0.05 12.82 5.06
N SER A 97 -0.32 11.55 4.79
CA SER A 97 0.51 10.71 3.92
C SER A 97 0.36 11.10 2.45
N TYR A 98 -0.87 11.45 2.05
CA TYR A 98 -1.17 12.01 0.74
C TYR A 98 -0.43 13.33 0.52
N GLY A 99 -0.44 14.23 1.51
CA GLY A 99 0.31 15.49 1.48
C GLY A 99 1.82 15.26 1.32
N ALA A 100 2.39 14.31 2.05
CA ALA A 100 3.81 13.95 1.92
C ALA A 100 4.15 13.39 0.52
N LEU A 101 3.29 12.54 -0.04
CA LEU A 101 3.45 12.03 -1.41
C LEU A 101 3.39 13.17 -2.44
N LYS A 102 2.44 14.09 -2.28
CA LYS A 102 2.27 15.25 -3.15
C LYS A 102 3.53 16.13 -3.13
N GLN A 103 3.99 16.50 -1.94
CA GLN A 103 5.19 17.34 -1.77
C GLN A 103 6.42 16.69 -2.40
N TYR A 104 6.64 15.39 -2.15
CA TYR A 104 7.75 14.66 -2.77
C TYR A 104 7.71 14.72 -4.30
N CYS A 105 6.52 14.55 -4.88
CA CYS A 105 6.37 14.58 -6.34
C CYS A 105 6.59 15.98 -6.92
N GLU A 106 6.25 17.04 -6.18
CA GLU A 106 6.53 18.42 -6.55
C GLU A 106 8.05 18.69 -6.51
N ASP A 107 8.71 18.35 -5.41
CA ASP A 107 10.15 18.58 -5.20
C ASP A 107 11.01 17.81 -6.22
N ASN A 108 10.61 16.59 -6.56
CA ASN A 108 11.38 15.68 -7.43
C ASN A 108 10.90 15.65 -8.88
N LYS A 109 10.01 16.58 -9.29
CA LYS A 109 9.47 16.68 -10.66
C LYS A 109 8.82 15.38 -11.16
N LYS A 110 7.99 14.75 -10.31
CA LYS A 110 7.27 13.48 -10.59
C LYS A 110 5.77 13.68 -10.84
N GLN A 111 5.37 14.82 -11.40
CA GLN A 111 3.96 15.20 -11.60
C GLN A 111 3.17 14.17 -12.41
N ALA A 112 3.76 13.58 -13.46
CA ALA A 112 3.08 12.56 -14.27
C ALA A 112 2.65 11.33 -13.46
N LEU A 113 3.51 10.89 -12.52
CA LEU A 113 3.19 9.79 -11.61
C LEU A 113 2.12 10.19 -10.61
N PHE A 114 2.21 11.41 -10.06
CA PHE A 114 1.23 11.93 -9.11
C PHE A 114 -0.16 12.10 -9.74
N SER A 115 -0.26 12.65 -10.95
CA SER A 115 -1.52 12.75 -11.69
C SER A 115 -2.11 11.37 -11.99
N TYR A 116 -1.27 10.38 -12.31
CA TYR A 116 -1.71 8.99 -12.42
C TYR A 116 -2.28 8.49 -11.09
N TYR A 117 -1.58 8.71 -9.98
CA TYR A 117 -2.00 8.29 -8.65
C TYR A 117 -3.32 8.95 -8.23
N GLU A 118 -3.47 10.26 -8.41
CA GLU A 118 -4.70 10.99 -8.12
C GLU A 118 -5.90 10.40 -8.85
N LYS A 119 -5.75 10.23 -10.17
CA LYS A 119 -6.82 9.76 -11.04
C LYS A 119 -7.23 8.31 -10.75
N ASN A 120 -6.27 7.42 -10.50
CA ASN A 120 -6.51 5.97 -10.49
C ASN A 120 -6.64 5.37 -9.09
N TRP A 121 -6.12 6.05 -8.06
CA TRP A 121 -6.07 5.54 -6.70
C TRP A 121 -6.75 6.50 -5.71
N ASN A 122 -6.33 7.77 -5.64
CA ASN A 122 -6.93 8.72 -4.70
C ASN A 122 -8.44 8.93 -4.95
N SER A 123 -8.86 8.97 -6.21
CA SER A 123 -10.27 9.12 -6.62
C SER A 123 -11.21 8.02 -6.09
N CYS A 124 -10.67 6.85 -5.76
CA CYS A 124 -11.41 5.74 -5.18
C CYS A 124 -10.84 5.29 -3.83
N ARG A 125 -10.19 6.19 -3.07
CA ARG A 125 -9.55 5.89 -1.78
C ARG A 125 -10.46 5.16 -0.81
N ASP A 126 -11.77 5.45 -0.84
CA ASP A 126 -12.74 4.82 0.06
C ASP A 126 -12.90 3.31 -0.14
N MET A 127 -12.50 2.79 -1.31
CA MET A 127 -12.56 1.35 -1.59
C MET A 127 -11.35 0.58 -1.09
N TRP A 128 -10.24 1.25 -0.76
CA TRP A 128 -8.96 0.56 -0.51
C TRP A 128 -8.16 1.08 0.67
N ALA A 129 -8.32 2.35 1.05
CA ALA A 129 -7.62 2.96 2.18
C ALA A 129 -8.17 2.45 3.51
N ASN A 130 -7.28 2.22 4.48
CA ASN A 130 -7.68 1.57 5.74
C ASN A 130 -8.68 2.37 6.56
N PHE A 131 -8.61 3.71 6.55
CA PHE A 131 -9.55 4.54 7.30
C PHE A 131 -11.01 4.33 6.86
N ALA A 132 -11.23 4.17 5.56
CA ALA A 132 -12.56 3.96 4.97
C ALA A 132 -13.06 2.51 5.06
N ARG A 133 -12.14 1.54 5.26
CA ARG A 133 -12.47 0.12 5.44
C ARG A 133 -12.99 -0.23 6.84
N SER A 134 -12.97 0.73 7.77
CA SER A 134 -13.15 0.51 9.21
C SER A 134 -14.36 -0.38 9.57
N LYS A 135 -14.10 -1.34 10.47
CA LYS A 135 -14.94 -2.38 11.11
C LYS A 135 -15.26 -3.70 10.38
N PHE A 136 -14.80 -3.96 9.15
CA PHE A 136 -15.25 -5.20 8.48
C PHE A 136 -14.50 -6.48 8.82
N HIS A 137 -13.28 -6.43 9.36
CA HIS A 137 -12.52 -7.65 9.66
C HIS A 137 -11.48 -7.39 10.75
N GLY A 138 -11.29 -8.34 11.67
CA GLY A 138 -10.20 -8.38 12.64
C GLY A 138 -8.84 -8.60 11.96
N TRP A 139 -8.38 -7.59 11.20
CA TRP A 139 -7.14 -7.58 10.42
C TRP A 139 -5.86 -7.40 11.25
N GLU A 140 -5.94 -7.57 12.56
CA GLU A 140 -4.75 -7.57 13.43
C GLU A 140 -3.88 -8.83 13.25
N TYR A 141 -4.38 -9.89 12.58
CA TYR A 141 -3.71 -11.20 12.52
C TYR A 141 -3.12 -11.62 11.15
N TYR A 142 -3.53 -11.01 10.03
CA TYR A 142 -3.19 -11.51 8.68
C TYR A 142 -1.85 -11.02 8.10
N ASN A 143 -1.13 -10.14 8.79
CA ASN A 143 0.07 -9.50 8.23
C ASN A 143 1.39 -10.24 8.50
N GLU A 144 1.41 -11.25 9.37
CA GLU A 144 2.63 -11.99 9.72
C GLU A 144 3.02 -13.01 8.63
N GLN A 145 2.04 -13.74 8.06
CA GLN A 145 2.31 -14.83 7.11
C GLN A 145 2.62 -14.36 5.67
N ASP A 146 2.06 -13.22 5.25
CA ASP A 146 2.32 -12.66 3.93
C ASP A 146 3.62 -11.82 3.88
N ARG A 147 4.11 -11.36 5.03
CA ARG A 147 5.44 -10.75 5.19
C ARG A 147 6.56 -11.74 4.84
N VAL A 148 6.46 -12.97 5.34
CA VAL A 148 7.42 -14.06 5.03
C VAL A 148 7.48 -14.35 3.52
N LYS A 149 6.38 -14.16 2.78
CA LYS A 149 6.34 -14.36 1.32
C LYS A 149 6.96 -13.21 0.52
N LEU A 150 6.85 -11.97 1.01
CA LEU A 150 7.48 -10.82 0.38
C LEU A 150 9.00 -10.81 0.63
N GLU A 151 9.43 -11.09 1.85
CA GLU A 151 10.86 -11.17 2.22
C GLU A 151 11.57 -12.37 1.55
N SER A 152 10.87 -13.49 1.33
CA SER A 152 11.44 -14.64 0.58
C SER A 152 11.58 -14.40 -0.92
N SER A 153 10.87 -13.42 -1.50
CA SER A 153 11.03 -13.03 -2.91
C SER A 153 12.21 -12.09 -3.17
N GLU A 154 12.78 -11.49 -2.12
CA GLU A 154 13.94 -10.60 -2.20
C GLU A 154 15.28 -11.36 -2.07
N ASN A 155 15.26 -12.62 -1.61
CA ASN A 155 16.46 -13.44 -1.38
C ASN A 155 16.88 -14.35 -2.55
N THR A 156 16.26 -14.27 -3.73
CA THR A 156 16.58 -15.17 -4.87
C THR A 156 17.31 -14.51 -6.04
N VAL A 157 17.73 -13.24 -5.93
CA VAL A 157 18.47 -12.54 -7.01
C VAL A 157 19.95 -12.30 -6.66
N GLY A 158 20.53 -13.12 -5.78
CA GLY A 158 21.89 -12.92 -5.28
C GLY A 158 22.71 -14.20 -5.15
N ALA A 159 22.66 -15.10 -6.14
CA ALA A 159 23.57 -16.24 -6.16
C ALA A 159 23.78 -16.79 -7.57
N GLN A 160 24.42 -16.01 -8.47
CA GLN A 160 25.18 -16.58 -9.59
C GLN A 160 26.42 -15.73 -9.88
N ASP A 161 27.52 -16.44 -10.08
CA ASP A 161 28.75 -16.08 -10.80
C ASP A 161 29.94 -15.52 -10.00
N THR A 162 30.61 -16.42 -9.28
CA THR A 162 32.08 -16.46 -9.28
C THR A 162 32.54 -17.88 -9.61
N ASN A 163 33.10 -18.06 -10.79
CA ASN A 163 34.00 -19.16 -11.13
C ASN A 163 35.15 -18.59 -11.94
#